data_AF-A0A0P7YR74-F1
#
_entry.id   AF-A0A0P7YR74-F1
#
_cell.length_a   1.000
_cell.length_b   1.000
_cell.length_c   1.000
_cell.angle_alpha   90.00
_cell.angle_beta   90.00
_cell.angle_gamma   90.00
#
_symmetry.space_group_name_H-M   'P 1'
#
loop_
_entity.id
_entity.type
_entity.pdbx_description
1 polymer ?
#
loop_
_entity_poly.entity_id
_entity_poly.type
_entity_poly.pdbx_seq_one_letter_code
_entity_poly.pdbx_strand_id
1 'polypeptide(L)'
;MTLELTTKFRGISTSPAARQRKGEEAHPLKRCYGALNYIARENASGIISWHGLRRPDGKPATTPKEARLALRRRFREEAAKGGKVGRRIATTGIVSLPNTWSEKTVRLAVERLARELAPEGSEASAIVIQHIDKSHNAHLHFLAVDGVESKDAAARRTDKRAAAQRVRRQNVQRFNERGAPKRWRGRIATILNTTAKESGEAEVEWRSFKERGLKRQATQHDSPQKRAQAKSSGFPDSLKRLFENDEAENVLDAILGISVGVAEAMTRGADDPRERGVRE
;
A
#
# COMPACT_ATOMS: atom_id res chain seq x y z
N MET A 1 17.37 11.55 2.74
CA MET A 1 16.14 12.35 2.61
C MET A 1 15.04 11.71 3.43
N THR A 2 14.27 12.50 4.19
CA THR A 2 13.12 12.01 4.98
C THR A 2 11.96 11.67 4.04
N LEU A 3 11.35 10.49 4.20
CA LEU A 3 10.20 10.08 3.41
C LEU A 3 8.92 10.79 3.90
N GLU A 4 8.11 11.31 2.98
CA GLU A 4 6.74 11.75 3.28
C GLU A 4 5.82 10.53 3.45
N LEU A 5 5.31 10.31 4.65
CA LEU A 5 4.45 9.20 5.00
C LEU A 5 3.13 9.26 4.22
N THR A 6 2.96 8.33 3.30
CA THR A 6 1.71 8.12 2.58
C THR A 6 0.94 6.97 3.23
N THR A 7 -0.30 7.25 3.63
CA THR A 7 -1.23 6.24 4.13
C THR A 7 -2.54 6.26 3.38
N LYS A 8 -3.07 5.08 3.05
CA LYS A 8 -4.38 4.90 2.42
C LYS A 8 -5.18 3.88 3.21
N PHE A 9 -6.39 4.23 3.61
CA PHE A 9 -7.30 3.33 4.31
C PHE A 9 -8.59 3.15 3.51
N ARG A 10 -9.07 1.91 3.40
CA ARG A 10 -10.35 1.61 2.76
C ARG A 10 -11.14 0.63 3.61
N GLY A 11 -12.41 0.94 3.84
CA GLY A 11 -13.33 0.05 4.52
C GLY A 11 -13.99 -0.93 3.57
N ILE A 12 -14.21 -2.15 4.05
CA ILE A 12 -15.09 -3.13 3.42
C ILE A 12 -16.27 -3.34 4.37
N SER A 13 -17.50 -3.10 3.90
CA SER A 13 -18.72 -3.16 4.72
C SER A 13 -19.86 -3.85 4.00
N THR A 14 -20.82 -4.36 4.79
CA THR A 14 -22.06 -4.97 4.29
C THR A 14 -23.17 -3.98 3.96
N SER A 15 -22.95 -2.68 4.22
CA SER A 15 -23.95 -1.62 4.05
C SER A 15 -24.47 -1.50 2.61
N PRO A 16 -25.78 -1.25 2.41
CA PRO A 16 -26.37 -1.10 1.07
C PRO A 16 -25.66 -0.04 0.22
N ALA A 17 -25.34 1.12 0.80
CA ALA A 17 -24.62 2.20 0.11
C ALA A 17 -23.20 1.80 -0.34
N ALA A 18 -22.57 0.81 0.31
CA ALA A 18 -21.27 0.30 -0.12
C ALA A 18 -21.39 -0.70 -1.29
N ARG A 19 -22.57 -1.31 -1.49
CA ARG A 19 -22.87 -2.22 -2.62
C ARG A 19 -23.19 -1.46 -3.92
N GLN A 20 -23.73 -0.24 -3.81
CA GLN A 20 -24.16 0.57 -4.95
C GLN A 20 -23.04 1.39 -5.64
N ARG A 21 -21.79 1.33 -5.18
CA ARG A 21 -20.67 2.01 -5.86
C ARG A 21 -20.35 1.26 -7.16
N LYS A 22 -20.75 1.88 -8.29
CA LYS A 22 -20.62 1.43 -9.69
C LYS A 22 -19.41 0.53 -9.96
N GLY A 23 -19.68 -0.67 -10.49
CA GLY A 23 -18.71 -1.50 -11.23
C GLY A 23 -18.35 -2.86 -10.63
N GLU A 24 -18.63 -3.13 -9.35
CA GLU A 24 -18.34 -4.44 -8.75
C GLU A 24 -19.48 -4.91 -7.85
N GLU A 25 -20.33 -5.79 -8.38
CA GLU A 25 -21.30 -6.61 -7.63
C GLU A 25 -20.64 -7.64 -6.70
N ALA A 26 -19.34 -7.50 -6.40
CA ALA A 26 -18.62 -8.44 -5.57
C ALA A 26 -19.12 -8.32 -4.12
N HIS A 27 -19.82 -9.36 -3.66
CA HIS A 27 -20.25 -9.54 -2.27
C HIS A 27 -19.12 -9.12 -1.30
N PRO A 28 -19.39 -8.35 -0.23
CA PRO A 28 -18.36 -7.80 0.68
C PRO A 28 -17.33 -8.81 1.19
N LEU A 29 -17.75 -10.06 1.45
CA LEU A 29 -16.82 -11.15 1.79
C LEU A 29 -15.84 -11.50 0.67
N LYS A 30 -16.29 -11.56 -0.59
CA LYS A 30 -15.40 -11.79 -1.75
C LYS A 30 -14.35 -10.69 -1.83
N ARG A 31 -14.71 -9.43 -1.54
CA ARG A 31 -13.76 -8.31 -1.49
C ARG A 31 -12.74 -8.46 -0.36
N CYS A 32 -13.16 -8.91 0.82
CA CYS A 32 -12.25 -9.23 1.92
C CYS A 32 -11.28 -10.36 1.54
N TYR A 33 -11.76 -11.42 0.89
CA TYR A 33 -10.92 -12.55 0.45
C TYR A 33 -9.96 -12.14 -0.66
N GLY A 34 -10.44 -11.37 -1.65
CA GLY A 34 -9.61 -10.82 -2.71
C GLY A 34 -8.50 -9.91 -2.14
N ALA A 35 -8.85 -9.02 -1.20
CA ALA A 35 -7.86 -8.19 -0.52
C ALA A 35 -6.83 -9.05 0.24
N LEU A 36 -7.26 -10.06 0.99
CA LEU A 36 -6.36 -10.96 1.72
C LEU A 36 -5.42 -11.73 0.77
N ASN A 37 -5.95 -12.27 -0.32
CA ASN A 37 -5.16 -13.00 -1.31
C ASN A 37 -4.16 -12.06 -2.00
N TYR A 38 -4.59 -10.85 -2.36
CA TYR A 38 -3.72 -9.84 -2.95
C TYR A 38 -2.56 -9.46 -2.05
N ILE A 39 -2.81 -9.21 -0.75
CA ILE A 39 -1.73 -8.79 0.16
C ILE A 39 -0.80 -9.95 0.53
N ALA A 40 -1.27 -11.19 0.46
CA ALA A 40 -0.52 -12.39 0.84
C ALA A 40 -0.06 -13.23 -0.37
N ARG A 41 0.06 -12.61 -1.55
CA ARG A 41 0.60 -13.24 -2.76
C ARG A 41 2.10 -13.52 -2.59
N GLU A 42 2.51 -14.74 -2.89
CA GLU A 42 3.86 -15.25 -2.58
C GLU A 42 4.96 -14.43 -3.25
N ASN A 43 4.73 -13.99 -4.49
CA ASN A 43 5.70 -13.22 -5.27
C ASN A 43 5.87 -11.75 -4.84
N ALA A 44 5.07 -11.27 -3.89
CA ALA A 44 5.18 -9.90 -3.40
C ALA A 44 5.34 -9.82 -1.89
N SER A 45 5.01 -10.86 -1.12
CA SER A 45 5.07 -10.81 0.34
C SER A 45 6.49 -11.03 0.85
N GLY A 46 7.01 -10.07 1.63
CA GLY A 46 8.23 -10.23 2.42
C GLY A 46 7.88 -10.57 3.87
N ILE A 47 8.22 -9.65 4.79
CA ILE A 47 7.94 -9.79 6.22
C ILE A 47 6.43 -9.79 6.50
N ILE A 48 5.97 -10.71 7.36
CA ILE A 48 4.58 -10.85 7.79
C ILE A 48 4.51 -10.87 9.31
N SER A 49 3.54 -10.16 9.90
CA SER A 49 3.14 -10.32 11.31
C SER A 49 1.62 -10.27 11.45
N TRP A 50 1.09 -10.93 12.46
CA TRP A 50 -0.33 -10.90 12.79
C TRP A 50 -0.57 -10.88 14.29
N HIS A 51 -1.72 -10.35 14.69
CA HIS A 51 -2.13 -10.34 16.09
C HIS A 51 -3.65 -10.47 16.23
N GLY A 52 -4.10 -10.99 17.37
CA GLY A 52 -5.53 -11.21 17.67
C GLY A 52 -6.21 -12.28 16.80
N LEU A 53 -5.44 -13.11 16.10
CA LEU A 53 -5.94 -14.19 15.23
C LEU A 53 -5.82 -15.54 15.94
N ARG A 54 -6.97 -16.23 16.09
CA ARG A 54 -7.07 -17.52 16.77
C ARG A 54 -7.58 -18.61 15.84
N ARG A 55 -7.08 -19.82 16.01
CA ARG A 55 -7.54 -21.04 15.35
C ARG A 55 -8.93 -21.45 15.90
N PRO A 56 -9.62 -22.42 15.28
CA PRO A 56 -10.94 -22.88 15.74
C PRO A 56 -10.93 -23.44 17.17
N ASP A 57 -9.82 -24.03 17.60
CA ASP A 57 -9.59 -24.52 18.96
C ASP A 57 -9.34 -23.39 20.00
N GLY A 58 -9.46 -22.13 19.59
CA GLY A 58 -9.23 -20.96 20.44
C GLY A 58 -7.76 -20.59 20.66
N LYS A 59 -6.80 -21.43 20.23
CA LYS A 59 -5.37 -21.13 20.37
C LYS A 59 -4.92 -20.07 19.36
N PRO A 60 -3.86 -19.28 19.66
CA PRO A 60 -3.30 -18.33 18.69
C PRO A 60 -2.86 -19.02 17.39
N ALA A 61 -3.02 -18.33 16.26
CA ALA A 61 -2.43 -18.77 15.00
C ALA A 61 -0.90 -18.65 15.07
N THR A 62 -0.20 -19.71 14.65
CA THR A 62 1.27 -19.82 14.72
C THR A 62 1.93 -19.74 13.35
N THR A 63 1.16 -19.95 12.27
CA THR A 63 1.67 -19.86 10.88
C THR A 63 0.89 -18.83 10.06
N PRO A 64 1.47 -18.31 8.95
CA PRO A 64 0.74 -17.41 8.04
C PRO A 64 -0.50 -18.05 7.43
N LYS A 65 -0.49 -19.37 7.19
CA LYS A 65 -1.66 -20.12 6.69
C LYS A 65 -2.78 -20.13 7.72
N GLU A 66 -2.47 -20.46 8.97
CA GLU A 66 -3.43 -20.42 10.08
C GLU A 66 -3.98 -19.01 10.31
N ALA A 67 -3.12 -17.98 10.26
CA ALA A 67 -3.52 -16.58 10.40
C ALA A 67 -4.52 -16.17 9.31
N ARG A 68 -4.24 -16.50 8.05
CA ARG A 68 -5.15 -16.25 6.92
C ARG A 68 -6.50 -16.94 7.11
N LEU A 69 -6.52 -18.20 7.54
CA LEU A 69 -7.75 -18.95 7.81
C LEU A 69 -8.55 -18.33 8.96
N ALA A 70 -7.89 -17.97 10.06
CA ALA A 70 -8.49 -17.29 11.19
C ALA A 70 -9.12 -15.95 10.77
N LEU A 71 -8.42 -15.16 9.95
CA LEU A 71 -8.91 -13.87 9.47
C LEU A 71 -10.11 -14.03 8.53
N ARG A 72 -10.11 -15.04 7.66
CA ARG A 72 -11.29 -15.40 6.83
C ARG A 72 -12.50 -15.79 7.68
N ARG A 73 -12.29 -16.46 8.82
CA ARG A 73 -13.36 -16.76 9.79
C ARG A 73 -13.90 -15.47 10.41
N ARG A 74 -13.03 -14.58 10.88
CA ARG A 74 -13.42 -13.26 11.41
C ARG A 74 -14.24 -12.44 10.40
N PHE A 75 -13.88 -12.47 9.11
CA PHE A 75 -14.69 -11.81 8.09
C PHE A 75 -16.12 -12.35 8.01
N ARG A 76 -16.30 -13.67 8.07
CA ARG A 76 -17.63 -14.30 8.06
C ARG A 76 -18.43 -13.92 9.30
N GLU A 77 -17.80 -13.98 10.47
CA GLU A 77 -18.43 -13.60 11.75
C GLU A 77 -18.91 -12.14 11.72
N GLU A 78 -18.10 -11.20 11.22
CA GLU A 78 -18.49 -9.80 11.12
C GLU A 78 -19.51 -9.53 10.02
N ALA A 79 -19.45 -10.25 8.90
CA ALA A 79 -20.44 -10.13 7.83
C ALA A 79 -21.83 -10.61 8.27
N ALA A 80 -21.90 -11.69 9.06
CA ALA A 80 -23.15 -12.23 9.62
C ALA A 80 -23.86 -11.22 10.55
N LYS A 81 -23.10 -10.35 11.22
CA LYS A 81 -23.61 -9.27 12.08
C LYS A 81 -24.12 -8.04 11.30
N GLY A 82 -24.15 -8.10 9.96
CA GLY A 82 -24.37 -6.95 9.07
C GLY A 82 -25.74 -6.27 9.16
N GLY A 83 -26.82 -7.00 9.41
CA GLY A 83 -28.18 -6.43 9.54
C GLY A 83 -28.62 -5.47 8.41
N LYS A 84 -29.61 -4.62 8.70
CA LYS A 84 -30.17 -3.65 7.73
C LYS A 84 -29.23 -2.46 7.43
N VAL A 85 -28.54 -1.94 8.45
CA VAL A 85 -27.65 -0.76 8.34
C VAL A 85 -26.30 -1.13 7.71
N GLY A 86 -25.94 -2.41 7.76
CA GLY A 86 -24.61 -2.86 7.39
C GLY A 86 -23.59 -2.67 8.51
N ARG A 87 -22.52 -3.45 8.42
CA ARG A 87 -21.41 -3.44 9.36
C ARG A 87 -20.10 -3.40 8.59
N ARG A 88 -19.10 -2.72 9.13
CA ARG A 88 -17.74 -2.81 8.61
C ARG A 88 -17.17 -4.18 8.96
N ILE A 89 -16.77 -4.94 7.94
CA ILE A 89 -16.15 -6.26 8.10
C ILE A 89 -14.65 -6.08 8.38
N ALA A 90 -13.99 -5.23 7.58
CA ALA A 90 -12.56 -5.04 7.64
C ALA A 90 -12.14 -3.64 7.19
N THR A 91 -10.92 -3.26 7.54
CA THR A 91 -10.21 -2.12 6.99
C THR A 91 -8.92 -2.60 6.35
N THR A 92 -8.72 -2.26 5.08
CA THR A 92 -7.44 -2.41 4.38
C THR A 92 -6.63 -1.14 4.59
N GLY A 93 -5.33 -1.24 4.81
CA GLY A 93 -4.42 -0.11 4.85
C GLY A 93 -3.18 -0.32 4.00
N ILE A 94 -2.66 0.77 3.45
CA ILE A 94 -1.35 0.84 2.79
C ILE A 94 -0.54 1.92 3.50
N VAL A 95 0.73 1.63 3.78
CA VAL A 95 1.67 2.50 4.47
C VAL A 95 2.99 2.49 3.71
N SER A 96 3.46 3.65 3.23
CA SER A 96 4.80 3.75 2.61
C SER A 96 5.90 3.57 3.65
N LEU A 97 7.01 2.94 3.27
CA LEU A 97 8.22 2.79 4.07
C LEU A 97 9.43 3.39 3.35
N PRO A 98 10.45 3.88 4.08
CA PRO A 98 11.72 4.25 3.47
C PRO A 98 12.39 3.02 2.85
N ASN A 99 12.83 3.14 1.59
CA ASN A 99 13.54 2.04 0.90
C ASN A 99 14.91 1.72 1.54
N THR A 100 15.45 2.65 2.33
CA THR A 100 16.75 2.50 3.01
C THR A 100 16.65 1.73 4.32
N TRP A 101 15.45 1.34 4.76
CA TRP A 101 15.31 0.63 6.02
C TRP A 101 15.83 -0.79 5.93
N SER A 102 16.56 -1.21 6.97
CA SER A 102 17.01 -2.60 7.07
C SER A 102 15.84 -3.55 7.30
N GLU A 103 16.03 -4.82 6.95
CA GLU A 103 15.02 -5.86 7.21
C GLU A 103 14.63 -5.92 8.70
N LYS A 104 15.59 -5.73 9.60
CA LYS A 104 15.36 -5.72 11.06
C LYS A 104 14.38 -4.61 11.45
N THR A 105 14.60 -3.39 10.98
CA THR A 105 13.73 -2.24 11.26
C THR A 105 12.34 -2.45 10.70
N VAL A 106 12.23 -2.97 9.46
CA VAL A 106 10.94 -3.29 8.86
C VAL A 106 10.21 -4.37 9.68
N ARG A 107 10.92 -5.40 10.17
CA ARG A 107 10.34 -6.47 10.99
C ARG A 107 9.74 -5.94 12.28
N LEU A 108 10.47 -5.08 12.98
CA LEU A 108 9.97 -4.42 14.20
C LEU A 108 8.76 -3.53 13.90
N ALA A 109 8.79 -2.76 12.80
CA ALA A 109 7.69 -1.90 12.41
C ALA A 109 6.42 -2.70 12.08
N VAL A 110 6.56 -3.79 11.32
CA VAL A 110 5.46 -4.71 10.97
C VAL A 110 4.84 -5.33 12.21
N GLU A 111 5.67 -5.81 13.14
CA GLU A 111 5.21 -6.39 14.41
C GLU A 111 4.49 -5.38 15.30
N ARG A 112 5.09 -4.21 15.52
CA ARG A 112 4.51 -3.13 16.34
C ARG A 112 3.19 -2.64 15.76
N LEU A 113 3.10 -2.50 14.43
CA LEU A 113 1.86 -2.12 13.78
C LEU A 113 0.78 -3.20 13.93
N ALA A 114 1.12 -4.48 13.80
CA ALA A 114 0.17 -5.57 14.01
C ALA A 114 -0.37 -5.58 15.45
N ARG A 115 0.51 -5.40 16.44
CA ARG A 115 0.14 -5.27 17.86
C ARG A 115 -0.72 -4.04 18.13
N GLU A 116 -0.43 -2.90 17.49
CA GLU A 116 -1.23 -1.68 17.66
C GLU A 116 -2.64 -1.81 17.05
N LEU A 117 -2.76 -2.49 15.90
CA LEU A 117 -4.04 -2.72 15.24
C LEU A 117 -4.93 -3.72 15.98
N ALA A 118 -4.32 -4.65 16.73
CA ALA A 118 -5.01 -5.65 17.50
C ALA A 118 -4.29 -5.92 18.83
N PRO A 119 -4.39 -5.02 19.83
CA PRO A 119 -3.68 -5.17 21.11
C PRO A 119 -4.05 -6.46 21.83
N GLU A 120 -3.15 -6.94 22.68
CA GLU A 120 -3.38 -8.12 23.50
C GLU A 120 -4.63 -7.98 24.38
N GLY A 121 -5.37 -9.08 24.50
CA GLY A 121 -6.64 -9.12 25.22
C GLY A 121 -7.81 -8.40 24.54
N SER A 122 -7.61 -7.75 23.38
CA SER A 122 -8.70 -7.18 22.59
C SER A 122 -9.37 -8.23 21.69
N GLU A 123 -10.57 -7.91 21.21
CA GLU A 123 -11.29 -8.70 20.21
C GLU A 123 -10.93 -8.30 18.77
N ALA A 124 -10.05 -7.32 18.60
CA ALA A 124 -9.57 -6.90 17.30
C ALA A 124 -8.57 -7.93 16.74
N SER A 125 -8.46 -7.98 15.41
CA SER A 125 -7.54 -8.88 14.72
C SER A 125 -6.89 -8.18 13.54
N ALA A 126 -5.62 -8.45 13.27
CA ALA A 126 -4.92 -7.85 12.14
C ALA A 126 -3.83 -8.75 11.58
N ILE A 127 -3.57 -8.58 10.28
CA ILE A 127 -2.36 -9.05 9.61
C ILE A 127 -1.71 -7.85 8.91
N VAL A 128 -0.39 -7.76 9.00
CA VAL A 128 0.45 -6.74 8.37
C VAL A 128 1.52 -7.47 7.55
N ILE A 129 1.71 -7.02 6.31
CA ILE A 129 2.58 -7.67 5.33
C ILE A 129 3.37 -6.59 4.60
N GLN A 130 4.69 -6.73 4.54
CA GLN A 130 5.54 -5.96 3.65
C GLN A 130 5.38 -6.46 2.21
N HIS A 131 5.21 -5.55 1.26
CA HIS A 131 5.32 -5.85 -0.17
C HIS A 131 6.71 -5.49 -0.70
N ILE A 132 7.32 -6.44 -1.40
CA ILE A 132 8.69 -6.37 -1.96
C ILE A 132 8.71 -6.46 -3.49
N ASP A 133 7.54 -6.47 -4.14
CA ASP A 133 7.39 -6.58 -5.60
C ASP A 133 7.94 -5.37 -6.38
N LYS A 134 8.22 -4.26 -5.69
CA LYS A 134 8.76 -3.03 -6.28
C LYS A 134 9.93 -2.52 -5.46
N SER A 135 11.14 -2.68 -5.98
CA SER A 135 12.42 -2.30 -5.34
C SER A 135 12.48 -0.86 -4.83
N HIS A 136 11.81 0.07 -5.52
CA HIS A 136 11.81 1.50 -5.17
C HIS A 136 10.54 1.97 -4.44
N ASN A 137 9.67 1.05 -4.03
CA ASN A 137 8.42 1.36 -3.36
C ASN A 137 8.15 0.38 -2.22
N ALA A 138 9.02 0.38 -1.22
CA ALA A 138 8.80 -0.35 0.02
C ALA A 138 7.50 0.15 0.68
N HIS A 139 6.58 -0.77 0.97
CA HIS A 139 5.32 -0.44 1.62
C HIS A 139 4.75 -1.63 2.38
N LEU A 140 3.91 -1.33 3.37
CA LEU A 140 3.14 -2.29 4.11
C LEU A 140 1.70 -2.29 3.62
N HIS A 141 1.12 -3.48 3.53
CA HIS A 141 -0.32 -3.67 3.54
C HIS A 141 -0.75 -4.18 4.90
N PHE A 142 -1.92 -3.78 5.35
CA PHE A 142 -2.57 -4.43 6.46
C PHE A 142 -4.04 -4.70 6.17
N LEU A 143 -4.55 -5.75 6.82
CA LEU A 143 -5.97 -6.06 6.83
C LEU A 143 -6.39 -6.29 8.27
N ALA A 144 -7.30 -5.45 8.75
CA ALA A 144 -7.67 -5.39 10.15
C ALA A 144 -9.19 -5.50 10.33
N VAL A 145 -9.60 -6.30 11.30
CA VAL A 145 -10.99 -6.44 11.76
C VAL A 145 -11.08 -5.77 13.12
N ASP A 146 -12.03 -4.84 13.26
CA ASP A 146 -12.20 -4.10 14.51
C ASP A 146 -12.79 -5.00 15.60
N GLY A 147 -12.58 -4.62 16.84
CA GLY A 147 -13.07 -5.33 18.00
C GLY A 147 -12.91 -4.48 19.24
N VAL A 148 -13.60 -4.86 20.31
CA VAL A 148 -13.53 -4.11 21.57
C VAL A 148 -12.19 -4.34 22.28
N GLU A 149 -11.64 -3.27 22.85
CA GLU A 149 -10.41 -3.26 23.65
C GLU A 149 -10.51 -4.16 24.88
N SER A 150 -9.40 -4.55 25.53
CA SER A 150 -9.46 -5.36 26.77
C SER A 150 -10.16 -4.61 27.92
N LYS A 151 -10.64 -5.35 28.94
CA LYS A 151 -11.23 -4.74 30.14
C LYS A 151 -10.23 -3.80 30.84
N ASP A 152 -8.98 -4.23 30.95
CA ASP A 152 -7.91 -3.46 31.60
C ASP A 152 -7.57 -2.18 30.83
N ALA A 153 -7.54 -2.24 29.49
CA ALA A 153 -7.34 -1.05 28.67
C ALA A 153 -8.50 -0.05 28.85
N ALA A 154 -9.74 -0.55 28.88
CA ALA A 154 -10.91 0.28 29.14
C ALA A 154 -10.88 0.90 30.55
N ALA A 155 -10.43 0.15 31.56
CA ALA A 155 -10.29 0.60 32.93
C ALA A 155 -9.25 1.72 33.02
N ARG A 156 -8.03 1.49 32.53
CA ARG A 156 -6.95 2.51 32.52
C ARG A 156 -7.35 3.80 31.81
N ARG A 157 -8.14 3.72 30.73
CA ARG A 157 -8.68 4.90 30.04
C ARG A 157 -9.73 5.63 30.88
N THR A 158 -10.50 4.89 31.66
CA THR A 158 -11.58 5.40 32.50
C THR A 158 -11.07 5.92 33.84
N ASP A 159 -10.02 5.35 34.42
CA ASP A 159 -9.39 5.82 35.65
C ASP A 159 -8.79 7.23 35.49
N LYS A 160 -8.33 7.57 34.27
CA LYS A 160 -7.98 8.97 33.91
C LYS A 160 -9.17 9.94 34.00
N ARG A 161 -10.40 9.42 34.02
CA ARG A 161 -11.65 10.15 34.26
C ARG A 161 -12.16 9.73 35.65
N ALA A 162 -11.57 10.34 36.68
CA ALA A 162 -11.97 10.10 38.07
C ALA A 162 -13.50 10.00 38.23
N ALA A 163 -13.97 8.92 38.88
CA ALA A 163 -15.35 8.66 39.33
C ALA A 163 -16.36 7.95 38.39
N ALA A 164 -15.96 7.18 37.37
CA ALA A 164 -16.93 6.40 36.59
C ALA A 164 -17.20 4.99 37.19
N GLN A 165 -18.43 4.76 37.68
CA GLN A 165 -18.88 3.45 38.22
C GLN A 165 -18.95 2.31 37.18
N ARG A 166 -18.94 2.63 35.87
CA ARG A 166 -19.02 1.64 34.78
C ARG A 166 -17.96 1.89 33.72
N VAL A 167 -17.12 0.90 33.49
CA VAL A 167 -16.09 0.92 32.45
C VAL A 167 -16.67 0.42 31.13
N ARG A 168 -17.02 1.34 30.22
CA ARG A 168 -17.49 0.99 28.87
C ARG A 168 -16.29 0.74 27.95
N ARG A 169 -16.17 -0.48 27.43
CA ARG A 169 -15.18 -0.86 26.40
C ARG A 169 -15.49 -0.14 25.08
N GLN A 170 -14.44 0.31 24.39
CA GLN A 170 -14.53 0.90 23.06
C GLN A 170 -13.89 -0.02 22.02
N ASN A 171 -14.27 0.17 20.76
CA ASN A 171 -13.57 -0.47 19.65
C ASN A 171 -12.11 0.03 19.59
N VAL A 172 -11.18 -0.84 19.20
CA VAL A 172 -9.75 -0.53 19.11
C VAL A 172 -9.47 0.38 17.92
N GLN A 173 -10.01 0.03 16.74
CA GLN A 173 -9.58 0.65 15.50
C GLN A 173 -10.40 1.89 15.17
N ARG A 174 -11.74 1.79 15.27
CA ARG A 174 -12.64 2.95 15.11
C ARG A 174 -12.43 3.67 13.77
N PHE A 175 -12.11 2.92 12.70
CA PHE A 175 -11.90 3.46 11.35
C PHE A 175 -13.17 4.02 10.70
N ASN A 176 -14.33 3.75 11.30
CA ASN A 176 -15.62 4.30 10.92
C ASN A 176 -15.86 5.73 11.44
N GLU A 177 -15.02 6.24 12.33
CA GLU A 177 -15.21 7.56 12.91
C GLU A 177 -14.65 8.68 12.05
N ARG A 178 -15.28 9.85 12.13
CA ARG A 178 -14.76 11.07 11.52
C ARG A 178 -13.38 11.38 12.08
N GLY A 179 -12.42 11.65 11.19
CA GLY A 179 -11.03 11.94 11.57
C GLY A 179 -10.17 10.71 11.87
N ALA A 180 -10.72 9.49 11.85
CA ALA A 180 -9.95 8.27 12.06
C ALA A 180 -8.72 8.14 11.14
N PRO A 181 -8.78 8.49 9.83
CA PRO A 181 -7.60 8.48 8.97
C PRO A 181 -6.45 9.38 9.46
N LYS A 182 -6.73 10.60 9.93
CA LYS A 182 -5.70 11.51 10.45
C LYS A 182 -5.09 10.96 11.74
N ARG A 183 -5.94 10.47 12.66
CA ARG A 183 -5.52 9.84 13.92
C ARG A 183 -4.62 8.62 13.68
N TRP A 184 -5.02 7.74 12.76
CA TRP A 184 -4.24 6.55 12.42
C TRP A 184 -2.93 6.88 11.71
N ARG A 185 -2.91 7.90 10.84
CA ARG A 185 -1.65 8.38 10.25
C ARG A 185 -0.66 8.82 11.33
N GLY A 186 -1.11 9.58 12.32
CA GLY A 186 -0.28 9.99 13.46
C GLY A 186 0.25 8.79 14.26
N ARG A 187 -0.62 7.85 14.64
CA ARG A 187 -0.21 6.62 15.37
C ARG A 187 0.81 5.78 14.59
N ILE A 188 0.56 5.59 13.30
CA ILE A 188 1.49 4.85 12.42
C ILE A 188 2.83 5.59 12.35
N ALA A 189 2.83 6.91 12.17
CA ALA A 189 4.06 7.69 12.17
C ALA A 189 4.83 7.57 13.50
N THR A 190 4.14 7.61 14.64
CA THR A 190 4.76 7.38 15.95
C THR A 190 5.44 6.01 16.00
N ILE A 191 4.76 4.94 15.57
CA ILE A 191 5.35 3.59 15.55
C ILE A 191 6.58 3.52 14.65
N LEU A 192 6.46 4.05 13.42
CA LEU A 192 7.55 4.05 12.45
C LEU A 192 8.75 4.85 12.96
N ASN A 193 8.54 6.04 13.48
CA ASN A 193 9.62 6.92 13.94
C ASN A 193 10.26 6.41 15.23
N THR A 194 9.50 5.86 16.17
CA THR A 194 10.07 5.20 17.35
C THR A 194 10.97 4.03 16.95
N THR A 195 10.52 3.21 15.98
CA THR A 195 11.31 2.07 15.49
C THR A 195 12.57 2.51 14.74
N ALA A 196 12.46 3.54 13.90
CA ALA A 196 13.60 4.14 13.20
C ALA A 196 14.64 4.71 14.18
N LYS A 197 14.20 5.45 15.21
CA LYS A 197 15.08 6.01 16.25
C LYS A 197 15.86 4.93 16.99
N GLU A 198 15.19 3.87 17.42
CA GLU A 198 15.84 2.74 18.11
C GLU A 198 16.84 2.00 17.22
N SER A 199 16.65 2.05 15.90
CA SER A 199 17.49 1.36 14.91
C SER A 199 18.55 2.28 14.28
N GLY A 200 18.60 3.57 14.64
CA GLY A 200 19.50 4.55 14.04
C GLY A 200 19.19 4.87 12.57
N GLU A 201 17.94 4.68 12.13
CA GLU A 201 17.52 4.85 10.73
C GLU A 201 16.70 6.14 10.51
N ALA A 202 16.51 6.49 9.24
CA ALA A 202 15.76 7.68 8.85
C ALA A 202 14.28 7.57 9.26
N GLU A 203 13.76 8.62 9.89
CA GLU A 203 12.34 8.77 10.23
C GLU A 203 11.46 9.08 9.01
N VAL A 204 10.15 9.05 9.21
CA VAL A 204 9.15 9.54 8.25
C VAL A 204 8.52 10.86 8.72
N GLU A 205 8.20 11.73 7.77
CA GLU A 205 7.44 12.96 8.03
C GLU A 205 5.97 12.73 7.67
N TRP A 206 5.06 13.05 8.57
CA TRP A 206 3.63 12.78 8.40
C TRP A 206 2.77 14.04 8.51
N ARG A 207 3.35 15.13 9.01
CA ARG A 207 2.70 16.44 9.11
C ARG A 207 2.52 17.00 7.71
N SER A 208 1.41 17.69 7.52
CA SER A 208 1.18 18.44 6.29
C SER A 208 2.24 19.54 6.10
N PHE A 209 2.48 19.95 4.85
CA PHE A 209 3.32 21.12 4.56
C PHE A 209 2.87 22.36 5.35
N LYS A 210 1.56 22.56 5.52
CA LYS A 210 0.99 23.64 6.35
C LYS A 210 1.41 23.53 7.82
N GLU A 211 1.32 22.35 8.42
CA GLU A 211 1.74 22.10 9.81
C GLU A 211 3.26 22.28 10.00
N ARG A 212 4.04 22.21 8.92
CA ARG A 212 5.49 22.50 8.91
C ARG A 212 5.83 23.96 8.62
N GLY A 213 4.83 24.84 8.44
CA GLY A 213 5.05 26.23 8.05
C GLY A 213 5.53 26.40 6.59
N LEU A 214 5.48 25.34 5.78
CA LEU A 214 5.87 25.40 4.38
C LEU A 214 4.72 25.93 3.54
N LYS A 215 4.93 27.11 2.97
CA LYS A 215 4.00 27.71 2.01
C LYS A 215 4.11 26.94 0.70
N ARG A 216 3.06 26.20 0.34
CA ARG A 216 2.92 25.72 -1.04
C ARG A 216 2.55 26.91 -1.91
N GLN A 217 3.26 27.12 -3.01
CA GLN A 217 2.71 27.92 -4.11
C GLN A 217 1.37 27.29 -4.50
N ALA A 218 0.34 28.12 -4.69
CA ALA A 218 -0.96 27.64 -5.12
C ALA A 218 -0.78 26.93 -6.47
N THR A 219 -1.00 25.62 -6.52
CA THR A 219 -1.13 24.92 -7.79
C THR A 219 -2.33 25.53 -8.50
N GLN A 220 -2.10 26.24 -9.60
CA GLN A 220 -3.18 26.64 -10.49
C GLN A 220 -3.88 25.37 -10.96
N HIS A 221 -5.15 25.23 -10.60
CA HIS A 221 -5.97 24.16 -11.12
C HIS A 221 -6.35 24.53 -12.55
N ASP A 222 -5.68 23.96 -13.54
CA ASP A 222 -6.13 24.09 -14.92
C ASP A 222 -7.51 23.45 -15.06
N SER A 223 -8.47 24.25 -15.50
CA SER A 223 -9.79 23.74 -15.84
C SER A 223 -9.65 22.66 -16.93
N PRO A 224 -10.56 21.67 -17.00
CA PRO A 224 -10.56 20.67 -18.08
C PRO A 224 -10.49 21.29 -19.49
N GLN A 225 -11.03 22.50 -19.65
CA GLN A 225 -11.00 23.30 -20.87
C GLN A 225 -9.57 23.74 -21.26
N LYS A 226 -8.73 24.16 -20.31
CA LYS A 226 -7.32 24.53 -20.57
C LYS A 226 -6.46 23.32 -20.94
N ARG A 227 -6.73 22.15 -20.36
CA ARG A 227 -6.04 20.88 -20.74
C ARG A 227 -6.40 20.40 -22.15
N ALA A 228 -7.63 20.66 -22.60
CA ALA A 228 -8.05 20.32 -23.95
C ALA A 228 -7.40 21.25 -24.99
N GLN A 229 -7.32 22.56 -24.71
CA GLN A 229 -6.64 23.53 -25.59
C GLN A 229 -5.13 23.31 -25.67
N ALA A 230 -4.47 22.94 -24.56
CA ALA A 230 -3.04 22.61 -24.57
C ALA A 230 -2.71 21.33 -25.37
N LYS A 231 -3.69 20.42 -25.53
CA LYS A 231 -3.55 19.23 -26.40
C LYS A 231 -3.82 19.53 -27.87
N SER A 232 -4.59 20.57 -28.19
CA SER A 232 -4.87 20.96 -29.58
C SER A 232 -3.85 21.92 -30.18
N SER A 233 -2.96 22.50 -29.36
CA SER A 233 -1.95 23.48 -29.79
C SER A 233 -0.58 22.87 -30.09
N GLY A 234 -0.46 21.54 -30.20
CA GLY A 234 0.81 20.86 -30.47
C GLY A 234 0.64 19.78 -31.53
N PHE A 235 1.19 20.04 -32.71
CA PHE A 235 1.16 19.27 -33.98
C PHE A 235 -0.09 19.44 -34.86
N PRO A 236 0.04 20.06 -36.06
CA PRO A 236 -0.98 20.00 -37.10
C PRO A 236 -1.21 18.54 -37.53
N ASP A 237 -2.47 18.11 -37.61
CA ASP A 237 -2.85 16.76 -38.08
C ASP A 237 -2.36 16.47 -39.52
N SER A 238 -2.01 17.50 -40.29
CA SER A 238 -1.39 17.34 -41.61
C SER A 238 0.01 16.69 -41.58
N LEU A 239 0.71 16.74 -40.45
CA LEU A 239 2.03 16.09 -40.28
C LEU A 239 1.95 14.67 -39.71
N LYS A 240 0.85 14.28 -39.07
CA LYS A 240 0.67 12.89 -38.58
C LYS A 240 0.53 11.90 -39.73
N ARG A 241 -0.12 12.28 -40.83
CA ARG A 241 -0.28 11.43 -42.02
C ARG A 241 1.02 11.19 -42.79
N LEU A 242 2.06 11.99 -42.54
CA LEU A 242 3.38 11.80 -43.15
C LEU A 242 4.21 10.71 -42.46
N PHE A 243 3.84 10.29 -41.25
CA PHE A 243 4.55 9.25 -40.48
C PHE A 243 3.75 7.95 -40.33
N GLU A 244 2.56 7.85 -40.94
CA GLU A 244 1.71 6.65 -40.92
C GLU A 244 1.81 5.83 -42.22
N ASN A 245 2.60 6.27 -43.21
CA ASN A 245 2.92 5.50 -44.41
C ASN A 245 4.39 5.09 -44.38
N ASP A 246 4.64 3.78 -44.52
CA ASP A 246 5.95 3.10 -44.49
C ASP A 246 6.89 3.43 -45.69
N GLU A 247 7.07 4.71 -46.04
CA GLU A 247 8.09 5.15 -47.02
C GLU A 247 8.98 6.28 -46.47
N ALA A 248 9.29 6.23 -45.16
CA ALA A 248 10.05 7.28 -44.47
C ALA A 248 11.58 7.06 -44.44
N GLU A 249 12.17 6.35 -45.41
CA GLU A 249 13.64 6.29 -45.54
C GLU A 249 14.22 7.33 -46.52
N ASN A 250 13.43 7.95 -47.40
CA ASN A 250 13.97 8.86 -48.43
C ASN A 250 13.68 10.36 -48.21
N VAL A 251 13.02 10.76 -47.11
CA VAL A 251 12.63 12.17 -46.90
C VAL A 251 13.63 12.95 -46.03
N LEU A 252 14.39 12.29 -45.17
CA LEU A 252 15.41 12.94 -44.33
C LEU A 252 16.62 13.45 -45.15
N ASP A 253 16.97 12.77 -46.24
CA ASP A 253 18.04 13.19 -47.15
C ASP A 253 17.68 14.43 -47.99
N ALA A 254 16.40 14.64 -48.29
CA ALA A 254 15.93 15.80 -49.04
C ALA A 254 15.78 17.07 -48.20
N ILE A 255 15.53 16.93 -46.88
CA ILE A 255 15.27 18.08 -45.99
C ILE A 255 16.56 18.65 -45.39
N LEU A 256 17.59 17.83 -45.14
CA LEU A 256 18.75 18.27 -44.38
C LEU A 256 19.95 18.73 -45.21
N GLY A 257 20.05 18.43 -46.51
CA GLY A 257 21.13 18.98 -47.35
C GLY A 257 22.55 18.76 -46.79
N ILE A 258 22.77 17.70 -46.01
CA ILE A 258 24.08 17.34 -45.46
C ILE A 258 24.62 16.20 -46.30
N SER A 259 25.44 16.55 -47.30
CA SER A 259 26.33 15.61 -47.98
C SER A 259 27.50 15.28 -47.06
N VAL A 260 27.63 14.04 -46.58
CA VAL A 260 28.95 13.45 -46.30
C VAL A 260 28.88 11.95 -46.55
N GLY A 261 29.62 11.48 -47.55
CA GLY A 261 29.69 10.08 -47.92
C GLY A 261 30.73 9.26 -47.15
N VAL A 262 30.74 7.98 -47.52
CA VAL A 262 31.87 7.03 -47.47
C VAL A 262 32.25 6.47 -46.09
N ALA A 263 31.84 5.24 -45.80
CA ALA A 263 32.73 4.05 -45.85
C ALA A 263 32.18 2.89 -45.02
N GLU A 264 31.76 1.82 -45.70
CA GLU A 264 31.99 0.46 -45.23
C GLU A 264 33.49 0.23 -45.02
N ALA A 265 33.88 -0.33 -43.87
CA ALA A 265 34.68 -1.55 -43.80
C ALA A 265 35.15 -1.80 -42.36
N MET A 266 35.18 -3.08 -42.01
CA MET A 266 36.03 -3.74 -41.02
C MET A 266 35.34 -4.36 -39.81
N THR A 267 35.20 -5.69 -39.97
CA THR A 267 35.57 -6.75 -39.02
C THR A 267 34.57 -7.15 -37.94
N ARG A 268 33.75 -8.13 -38.36
CA ARG A 268 33.38 -9.34 -37.63
C ARG A 268 34.45 -9.76 -36.59
N GLY A 269 34.08 -9.75 -35.31
CA GLY A 269 34.73 -10.53 -34.27
C GLY A 269 33.84 -11.71 -33.91
N ALA A 270 34.20 -12.90 -34.37
CA ALA A 270 33.61 -14.16 -33.95
C ALA A 270 34.74 -15.14 -33.60
N ASP A 271 34.72 -15.57 -32.34
CA ASP A 271 35.02 -16.90 -31.78
C ASP A 271 36.31 -17.68 -32.15
N ASP A 272 37.07 -17.92 -31.06
CA ASP A 272 37.63 -19.19 -30.56
C ASP A 272 38.72 -19.95 -31.36
N PRO A 273 39.96 -20.02 -30.83
CA PRO A 273 40.99 -20.93 -31.32
C PRO A 273 41.11 -22.16 -30.40
N ARG A 274 40.33 -23.20 -30.68
CA ARG A 274 40.66 -24.56 -30.23
C ARG A 274 40.44 -25.57 -31.37
N GLU A 275 41.45 -26.42 -31.52
CA GLU A 275 41.50 -27.62 -32.36
C GLU A 275 41.80 -27.43 -33.86
N ARG A 276 43.09 -27.58 -34.20
CA ARG A 276 43.56 -28.81 -34.87
C ARG A 276 45.08 -28.88 -34.90
N GLY A 277 45.60 -29.86 -34.18
CA GLY A 277 46.93 -30.41 -34.39
C GLY A 277 46.98 -31.16 -35.73
N VAL A 278 48.12 -31.06 -36.38
CA VAL A 278 48.55 -31.98 -37.43
C VAL A 278 49.68 -32.81 -36.83
N ARG A 279 49.51 -34.13 -36.92
CA ARG A 279 50.51 -35.15 -36.66
C ARG A 279 51.59 -35.12 -37.74
N GLU A 280 52.82 -35.40 -37.35
CA GLU A 280 53.53 -36.54 -37.93
C GLU A 280 53.22 -37.78 -37.08
#